data_AF-A0A101UT32-F1
#
_entry.id   AF-A0A101UT32-F1
#
_cell.length_a   1.000
_cell.length_b   1.000
_cell.length_c   1.000
_cell.angle_alpha   90.00
_cell.angle_beta   90.00
_cell.angle_gamma   90.00
#
_symmetry.space_group_name_H-M   'P 1'
#
loop_
_entity.id
_entity.type
_entity.pdbx_description
1 polymer ?
#
loop_
_entity_poly.entity_id
_entity_poly.type
_entity_poly.pdbx_seq_one_letter_code
_entity_poly.pdbx_strand_id
1 'polypeptide(L)' 'MDTSQDIDTARSFAWCSWHKGFSDTARPVQLDDRGSTFGARGLFACVGCRKIHSLTPVADRP' A
#
# COMPACT_ATOMS: atom_id res chain seq x y z
N MET A 1 -29.66 4.11 21.90
CA MET A 1 -28.26 3.66 22.03
C MET A 1 -27.59 4.06 20.73
N ASP A 2 -26.81 5.14 20.79
CA ASP A 2 -26.11 5.73 19.65
C ASP A 2 -25.01 4.76 19.24
N THR A 3 -25.25 4.01 18.16
CA THR A 3 -24.22 3.19 17.53
C THR A 3 -23.35 4.14 16.71
N SER A 4 -22.62 5.03 17.39
CA SER A 4 -21.35 5.56 16.89
C SER A 4 -20.45 4.35 16.74
N GLN A 5 -20.64 3.63 15.62
CA GLN A 5 -19.64 2.73 15.10
C GLN A 5 -18.46 3.65 14.85
N ASP A 6 -17.57 3.68 15.84
CA ASP A 6 -16.16 3.90 15.67
C ASP A 6 -15.81 3.18 14.39
N ILE A 7 -15.82 3.94 13.29
CA ILE A 7 -15.20 3.55 12.05
C ILE A 7 -13.72 3.59 12.44
N ASP A 8 -13.29 2.56 13.17
CA ASP A 8 -11.94 2.02 13.12
C ASP A 8 -11.73 1.78 11.64
N THR A 9 -11.36 2.88 11.00
CA THR A 9 -11.15 3.03 9.58
C THR A 9 -10.14 1.97 9.32
N ALA A 10 -10.54 0.80 8.83
CA ALA A 10 -9.72 -0.39 8.76
C ALA A 10 -8.39 0.01 8.13
N ARG A 11 -7.41 0.36 8.97
CA ARG A 11 -6.23 1.08 8.52
C ARG A 11 -5.45 -0.01 7.84
N SER A 12 -5.51 -0.04 6.52
CA SER A 12 -4.91 -1.13 5.77
C SER A 12 -3.40 -0.99 5.92
N PHE A 13 -2.82 -1.70 6.89
CA PHE A 13 -1.40 -1.76 7.10
C PHE A 13 -0.79 -2.63 6.01
N ALA A 14 0.13 -2.06 5.23
CA ALA A 14 0.86 -2.78 4.20
C ALA A 14 2.38 -2.63 4.41
N TRP A 15 3.12 -3.62 3.88
CA TRP A 15 4.57 -3.66 3.99
C TRP A 15 5.22 -2.76 2.94
N CYS A 16 5.97 -1.75 3.35
CA CYS A 16 6.74 -0.92 2.45
C CYS A 16 8.01 -1.64 1.98
N SER A 17 8.14 -1.90 0.67
CA SER A 17 9.31 -2.58 0.09
C SER A 17 10.59 -1.75 0.10
N TRP A 18 10.49 -0.42 0.23
CA TRP A 18 11.63 0.51 0.20
C TRP A 18 12.33 0.61 1.54
N HIS A 19 11.61 0.97 2.60
CA HIS A 19 12.17 1.04 3.97
C HIS A 19 12.07 -0.29 4.72
N LYS A 20 11.45 -1.31 4.13
CA LYS A 20 11.27 -2.66 4.70
C LYS A 20 10.58 -2.63 6.07
N GLY A 21 9.38 -2.06 6.12
CA GLY A 21 8.59 -1.95 7.34
C GLY A 21 7.11 -1.70 7.10
N PHE A 22 6.28 -2.01 8.08
CA PHE A 22 4.82 -1.83 7.98
C PHE A 22 4.42 -0.36 8.12
N SER A 23 3.43 0.07 7.34
CA SER A 23 2.81 1.39 7.44
C SER A 23 1.34 1.31 7.03
N ASP A 24 0.48 2.03 7.75
CA ASP A 24 -0.93 2.27 7.40
C ASP A 24 -1.10 3.12 6.13
N THR A 25 -0.08 3.91 5.78
CA THR A 25 -0.06 4.74 4.57
C THR A 25 0.52 4.01 3.35
N ALA A 26 0.95 2.76 3.51
CA ALA A 26 1.49 1.98 2.41
C ALA A 26 0.40 1.69 1.37
N ARG A 27 0.68 2.07 0.12
CA ARG A 27 -0.19 1.84 -1.04
C ARG A 27 0.59 1.09 -2.11
N PRO A 28 -0.07 0.25 -2.92
CA PRO A 28 0.58 -0.44 -4.02
C PRO A 28 1.09 0.60 -5.01
N VAL A 29 2.35 0.49 -5.44
CA VAL A 29 2.98 1.32 -6.49
C VAL A 29 3.34 0.50 -7.73
N GLN A 30 3.43 -0.82 -7.58
CA GLN A 30 3.60 -1.74 -8.69
C GLN A 30 2.79 -3.01 -8.43
N LEU A 31 1.91 -3.34 -9.37
CA LEU A 31 1.29 -4.65 -9.48
C LEU A 31 2.10 -5.39 -10.56
N ASP A 32 2.81 -6.44 -10.18
CA ASP A 32 3.48 -7.28 -11.16
C ASP A 32 2.45 -8.23 -11.77
N ASP A 33 1.86 -7.83 -12.90
CA ASP A 33 0.93 -8.65 -13.70
C ASP A 33 1.66 -9.75 -14.50
N ARG A 34 2.98 -9.85 -14.40
CA ARG A 34 3.75 -10.88 -15.09
C ARG A 34 3.59 -12.21 -14.35
N GLY A 35 2.63 -13.00 -14.83
CA GLY A 35 2.33 -14.36 -14.43
C GLY A 35 3.57 -15.19 -14.08
N SER A 36 3.95 -15.14 -12.81
CA SER A 36 4.93 -16.02 -12.22
C SER A 36 4.19 -16.81 -11.15
N THR A 37 4.13 -18.12 -11.38
CA THR A 37 3.34 -19.12 -10.66
C THR A 37 3.75 -19.34 -9.19
N PHE A 38 4.52 -18.43 -8.60
CA PHE A 38 4.91 -18.45 -7.19
C PHE A 38 5.01 -17.02 -6.63
N GLY A 39 3.88 -16.51 -6.12
CA GLY A 39 3.85 -15.35 -5.23
C GLY A 39 4.02 -13.99 -5.92
N ALA A 40 3.04 -13.58 -6.73
CA ALA A 40 2.87 -12.19 -7.13
C ALA A 40 2.66 -11.31 -5.88
N ARG A 41 3.75 -10.74 -5.35
CA ARG A 41 3.71 -9.76 -4.26
C ARG A 41 3.90 -8.39 -4.88
N GLY A 42 2.79 -7.68 -5.12
CA GLY A 42 2.83 -6.29 -5.54
C GLY A 42 3.73 -5.46 -4.61
N LEU A 43 4.45 -4.49 -5.16
CA LEU A 43 5.29 -3.59 -4.37
C LEU A 43 4.42 -2.50 -3.76
N PHE A 44 4.50 -2.35 -2.43
CA PHE A 44 3.84 -1.26 -1.72
C PHE A 44 4.87 -0.27 -1.20
N ALA A 45 4.51 1.00 -1.20
CA ALA A 45 5.34 2.08 -0.66
C ALA A 45 4.50 2.97 0.27
N CYS A 46 5.04 3.33 1.44
CA CYS A 46 4.45 4.32 2.34
C CYS A 46 4.52 5.74 1.75
N VAL A 47 3.74 6.68 2.29
CA VAL A 47 3.71 8.07 1.79
C VAL A 47 5.09 8.74 1.78
N GLY A 48 5.95 8.46 2.76
CA GLY A 48 7.30 9.00 2.83
C GLY A 48 8.18 8.48 1.69
N CYS A 49 8.25 7.16 1.52
CA CYS A 49 9.01 6.54 0.44
C CYS A 49 8.48 6.94 -0.94
N ARG A 50 7.15 7.08 -1.10
CA ARG A 50 6.57 7.57 -2.37
C ARG A 50 7.04 8.97 -2.71
N LYS A 51 7.13 9.88 -1.74
CA LYS A 51 7.60 11.25 -1.98
C LYS A 51 9.11 11.29 -2.26
N ILE A 52 9.92 10.50 -1.55
CA ILE A 52 11.38 10.47 -1.72
C ILE A 52 11.76 9.88 -3.09
N HIS A 53 11.08 8.82 -3.50
CA HIS A 53 11.37 8.10 -4.74
C HIS A 53 10.45 8.49 -5.91
N SER A 54 9.63 9.53 -5.75
CA SER A 54 8.62 9.98 -6.74
C SER A 54 7.77 8.84 -7.30
N LEU A 55 7.31 7.93 -6.43
CA LEU A 55 6.53 6.75 -6.82
C LEU A 55 5.04 7.09 -6.87
N THR A 56 4.42 6.82 -8.02
CA THR A 56 2.98 6.95 -8.19
C THR A 56 2.28 5.66 -7.74
N PRO A 57 1.31 5.73 -6.80
CA PRO A 57 0.47 4.58 -6.47
C PRO A 57 -0.26 4.05 -7.69
N VAL A 58 -0.48 2.74 -7.73
CA VAL A 58 -1.22 2.12 -8.84
C VAL A 58 -2.65 2.66 -8.94
N ALA A 59 -3.26 3.00 -7.81
CA ALA A 59 -4.59 3.62 -7.76
C ALA A 59 -4.65 5.02 -8.40
N ASP A 60 -3.50 5.70 -8.53
CA ASP A 60 -3.39 7.02 -9.15
C ASP A 60 -2.95 6.95 -10.62
N ARG A 61 -2.74 5.75 -11.18
CA ARG A 61 -2.43 5.57 -12.61
C ARG A 61 -3.75 5.50 -13.41
N PRO A 62 -3.83 6.17 -14.57
CA PRO A 62 -5.02 6.17 -15.43
C PRO A 62 -5.29 4.80 -16.08
#